data_AF-A0A0G0K2X5-F1
#
_entry.id   AF-A0A0G0K2X5-F1
#
_cell.length_a   1.000
_cell.length_b   1.000
_cell.length_c   1.000
_cell.angle_alpha   90.00
_cell.angle_beta   90.00
_cell.angle_gamma   90.00
#
_symmetry.space_group_name_H-M   'P 1'
#
loop_
_entity.id
_entity.type
_entity.pdbx_description
1 polymer ?
#
loop_
_entity_poly.entity_id
_entity_poly.type
_entity_poly.pdbx_seq_one_letter_code
_entity_poly.pdbx_strand_id
1 'polypeptide(L)'
;MKNLKKLFKIKNFPSYQLLATNYQKGFTLIELLVVIAIIGILSSIVLVSLGTAREKGINAAIKAQLTQMRAAAELDYDAACSTACSYDNVCISGSEAEKLFAAAMKSAGFSQQSAGVALCQDSQSTWAAAIQLKGTGSKHFCVDSAGAAKETSTLPTGATVCKHKTLSNLRGFCDII
;
A
#
# COMPACT_ATOMS: atom_id res chain seq x y z
N MET A 1 70.71 -15.82 67.07
CA MET A 1 69.28 -15.89 66.68
C MET A 1 69.16 -15.35 65.24
N LYS A 2 69.67 -15.98 64.17
CA LYS A 2 69.31 -17.26 63.53
C LYS A 2 67.80 -17.55 63.50
N ASN A 3 67.28 -17.62 62.27
CA ASN A 3 66.06 -18.30 61.81
C ASN A 3 64.73 -17.55 61.92
N LEU A 4 64.20 -17.11 60.77
CA LEU A 4 62.91 -17.59 60.26
C LEU A 4 62.50 -17.07 58.86
N LYS A 5 63.34 -16.30 58.13
CA LYS A 5 63.01 -15.85 56.75
C LYS A 5 63.25 -16.88 55.64
N LYS A 6 63.27 -18.17 55.96
CA LYS A 6 63.45 -19.26 54.97
C LYS A 6 62.49 -20.40 55.23
N LEU A 7 61.21 -20.18 55.00
CA LEU A 7 60.24 -21.26 54.84
C LEU A 7 59.02 -20.72 54.10
N PHE A 8 59.17 -20.52 52.79
CA PHE A 8 58.22 -21.05 51.81
C PHE A 8 58.83 -20.89 50.40
N LYS A 9 59.74 -21.81 50.08
CA LYS A 9 60.11 -22.15 48.71
C LYS A 9 59.05 -23.14 48.23
N ILE A 10 58.05 -22.71 47.45
CA ILE A 10 57.25 -23.57 46.57
C ILE A 10 57.13 -22.84 45.22
N LYS A 11 58.09 -23.11 44.33
CA LYS A 11 57.94 -23.85 43.07
C LYS A 11 57.12 -23.13 41.99
N ASN A 12 57.86 -22.40 41.15
CA ASN A 12 57.89 -22.57 39.70
C ASN A 12 56.62 -23.16 39.04
N PHE A 13 55.82 -22.31 38.40
CA PHE A 13 55.09 -22.66 37.18
C PHE A 13 55.14 -21.45 36.24
N PRO A 14 56.09 -21.37 35.29
CA PRO A 14 56.00 -20.40 34.21
C PRO A 14 54.71 -20.66 33.43
N SER A 15 53.93 -19.59 33.30
CA SER A 15 52.69 -19.49 32.57
C SER A 15 52.84 -20.15 31.20
N TYR A 16 52.08 -21.21 30.93
CA TYR A 16 51.83 -21.64 29.55
C TYR A 16 50.97 -20.56 28.89
N GLN A 17 51.64 -19.48 28.46
CA GLN A 17 51.06 -18.48 27.57
C GLN A 17 50.84 -19.18 26.24
N LEU A 18 49.65 -19.79 26.11
CA LEU A 18 49.15 -20.39 24.89
C LEU A 18 48.97 -19.23 23.91
N LEU A 19 50.01 -18.97 23.10
CA LEU A 19 49.95 -18.05 21.97
C LEU A 19 48.97 -18.65 20.96
N ALA A 20 47.69 -18.38 21.16
CA ALA A 20 46.66 -18.59 20.15
C ALA A 20 47.05 -17.76 18.94
N THR A 21 47.67 -18.41 17.95
CA THR A 21 47.93 -17.80 16.65
C THR A 21 46.57 -17.56 16.00
N ASN A 22 46.19 -16.29 15.93
CA ASN A 22 45.01 -15.87 15.17
C ASN A 22 45.31 -16.15 13.69
N TYR A 23 44.95 -17.34 13.22
CA TYR A 23 44.90 -17.66 11.80
C TYR A 23 43.85 -16.75 11.16
N GLN A 24 44.29 -15.60 10.65
CA GLN A 24 43.49 -14.73 9.80
C GLN A 24 43.25 -15.49 8.49
N LYS A 25 42.13 -16.20 8.40
CA LYS A 25 41.70 -16.84 7.15
C LYS A 25 41.32 -15.73 6.16
N GLY A 26 42.12 -15.57 5.11
CA GLY A 26 41.78 -14.71 3.98
C GLY A 26 40.65 -15.33 3.16
N PHE A 27 39.70 -14.50 2.73
CA PHE A 27 38.69 -14.89 1.73
C PHE A 27 39.38 -15.14 0.40
N THR A 28 39.10 -16.27 -0.23
CA THR A 28 39.61 -16.54 -1.58
C THR A 28 38.81 -15.73 -2.60
N LEU A 29 39.46 -15.33 -3.70
CA LEU A 29 38.77 -14.58 -4.78
C LEU A 29 37.62 -15.38 -5.40
N ILE A 30 37.75 -16.70 -5.45
CA ILE A 30 36.71 -17.59 -5.99
C ILE A 30 35.48 -17.66 -5.06
N GLU A 31 35.68 -17.60 -3.74
CA GLU A 31 34.57 -17.53 -2.77
C GLU A 31 33.73 -16.27 -2.95
N LEU A 32 34.36 -15.11 -3.20
CA LEU A 32 33.59 -13.89 -3.48
C LEU A 32 32.91 -13.92 -4.85
N LEU A 33 33.57 -14.50 -5.86
CA LEU A 33 33.04 -14.57 -7.23
C LEU A 33 31.78 -15.45 -7.32
N VAL A 34 31.76 -16.61 -6.64
CA VAL A 34 30.57 -17.48 -6.67
C VAL A 34 29.39 -16.87 -5.90
N VAL A 35 29.64 -16.12 -4.83
CA VAL A 35 28.59 -15.49 -4.03
C VAL A 35 27.84 -14.43 -4.81
N ILE A 36 28.54 -13.54 -5.51
CA ILE A 36 27.89 -12.52 -6.34
C ILE A 36 27.12 -13.16 -7.51
N ALA A 37 27.60 -14.29 -8.04
CA ALA A 37 26.91 -15.03 -9.08
C ALA A 37 25.58 -15.61 -8.56
N ILE A 38 25.56 -16.21 -7.37
CA ILE A 38 24.34 -16.76 -6.76
C ILE A 38 23.36 -15.64 -6.37
N ILE A 39 23.83 -14.54 -5.77
CA ILE A 39 22.99 -13.38 -5.43
C ILE A 39 22.35 -12.79 -6.71
N GLY A 40 23.10 -12.74 -7.81
CA GLY A 40 22.58 -12.31 -9.12
C GLY A 40 21.39 -13.15 -9.58
N ILE A 41 21.50 -14.48 -9.52
CA ILE A 41 20.41 -15.39 -9.92
C ILE A 41 19.19 -15.23 -8.99
N LEU A 42 19.41 -15.24 -7.67
CA LEU A 42 18.31 -15.13 -6.70
C LEU A 42 17.59 -13.79 -6.78
N SER A 43 18.32 -12.69 -6.99
CA SER A 43 17.73 -11.34 -7.05
C SER A 43 16.79 -11.14 -8.24
N SER A 44 17.06 -11.81 -9.38
CA SER A 44 16.23 -11.71 -10.59
C SER A 44 14.80 -12.21 -10.37
N ILE A 45 14.63 -13.31 -9.64
CA ILE A 45 13.32 -13.92 -9.36
C ILE A 45 12.53 -13.06 -8.36
N VAL A 46 13.21 -12.54 -7.33
CA VAL A 46 12.59 -11.72 -6.29
C VAL A 46 12.01 -10.44 -6.86
N LEU A 47 12.68 -9.82 -7.83
CA LEU A 47 12.25 -8.54 -8.41
C LEU A 47 10.88 -8.62 -9.10
N VAL A 48 10.60 -9.71 -9.82
CA VAL A 48 9.32 -9.93 -10.50
C VAL A 48 8.18 -10.08 -9.49
N SER A 49 8.41 -10.84 -8.43
CA SER A 49 7.41 -11.06 -7.37
C SER A 49 7.07 -9.75 -6.63
N LEU A 50 8.10 -8.95 -6.30
CA LEU A 50 7.94 -7.69 -5.57
C LEU A 50 7.12 -6.65 -6.35
N GLY A 51 7.27 -6.60 -7.69
CA GLY A 51 6.47 -5.71 -8.53
C GLY A 51 4.96 -5.95 -8.37
N THR A 52 4.53 -7.20 -8.52
CA THR A 52 3.11 -7.57 -8.39
C THR A 52 2.59 -7.41 -6.96
N ALA A 53 3.41 -7.69 -5.94
CA ALA A 53 3.05 -7.51 -4.54
C ALA A 53 2.82 -6.03 -4.21
N ARG A 54 3.68 -5.14 -4.73
CA ARG A 54 3.53 -3.68 -4.57
C ARG A 54 2.25 -3.16 -5.23
N GLU A 55 1.93 -3.63 -6.43
CA GLU A 55 0.68 -3.24 -7.12
C GLU A 55 -0.56 -3.68 -6.33
N LYS A 56 -0.57 -4.90 -5.79
CA LYS A 56 -1.65 -5.39 -4.91
C LYS A 56 -1.78 -4.54 -3.65
N GLY A 57 -0.66 -4.16 -3.03
CA GLY A 57 -0.63 -3.27 -1.87
C GLY A 57 -1.21 -1.89 -2.17
N ILE A 58 -0.85 -1.30 -3.31
CA ILE A 58 -1.43 -0.03 -3.79
C ILE A 58 -2.95 -0.19 -4.02
N ASN A 59 -3.38 -1.26 -4.68
CA ASN A 59 -4.79 -1.51 -4.92
C ASN A 59 -5.59 -1.69 -3.62
N ALA A 60 -5.01 -2.32 -2.59
CA ALA A 60 -5.63 -2.42 -1.27
C ALA A 60 -5.74 -1.05 -0.59
N ALA A 61 -4.70 -0.21 -0.70
CA ALA A 61 -4.74 1.16 -0.17
C ALA A 61 -5.83 1.99 -0.87
N ILE A 62 -5.92 1.96 -2.20
CA ILE A 62 -6.97 2.63 -2.98
C ILE A 62 -8.37 2.21 -2.50
N LYS A 63 -8.61 0.91 -2.36
CA LYS A 63 -9.89 0.36 -1.89
C LYS A 63 -10.24 0.85 -0.48
N ALA A 64 -9.25 0.87 0.43
CA ALA A 64 -9.44 1.34 1.80
C ALA A 64 -9.77 2.84 1.85
N GLN A 65 -9.00 3.68 1.14
CA GLN A 65 -9.22 5.13 1.10
C GLN A 65 -10.60 5.48 0.51
N LEU A 66 -10.97 4.88 -0.63
CA LEU A 66 -12.30 5.06 -1.23
C LEU A 66 -13.42 4.59 -0.29
N THR A 67 -13.24 3.48 0.43
CA THR A 67 -14.26 3.01 1.38
C THR A 67 -14.43 3.98 2.56
N GLN A 68 -13.33 4.53 3.08
CA GLN A 68 -13.33 5.54 4.13
C GLN A 68 -13.98 6.86 3.68
N MET A 69 -13.90 7.15 2.38
CA MET A 69 -14.48 8.34 1.77
C MET A 69 -15.98 8.47 2.02
N ARG A 70 -16.72 7.38 2.29
CA ARG A 70 -18.15 7.49 2.66
C ARG A 70 -18.37 8.22 3.97
N ALA A 71 -17.59 7.88 4.99
CA ALA A 71 -17.70 8.55 6.28
C ALA A 71 -17.28 10.02 6.13
N ALA A 72 -16.25 10.30 5.34
CA ALA A 72 -15.81 11.66 5.07
C ALA A 72 -16.86 12.48 4.30
N ALA A 73 -17.52 11.88 3.30
CA ALA A 73 -18.59 12.54 2.55
C ALA A 73 -19.80 12.86 3.43
N GLU A 74 -20.07 12.04 4.45
CA GLU A 74 -21.12 12.34 5.43
C GLU A 74 -20.73 13.51 6.34
N LEU A 75 -19.44 13.61 6.73
CA LEU A 75 -18.94 14.79 7.44
C LEU A 75 -19.07 16.07 6.59
N ASP A 76 -18.79 15.97 5.29
CA ASP A 76 -18.94 17.08 4.36
C ASP A 76 -20.43 17.49 4.19
N TYR A 77 -21.34 16.51 4.18
CA TYR A 77 -22.79 16.73 4.13
C TYR A 77 -23.30 17.44 5.39
N ASP A 78 -22.92 16.95 6.58
CA ASP A 78 -23.26 17.56 7.86
C ASP A 78 -22.72 18.99 7.98
N ALA A 79 -21.52 19.24 7.46
CA ALA A 79 -20.93 20.59 7.42
C ALA A 79 -21.73 21.55 6.52
N ALA A 80 -22.31 21.06 5.42
CA ALA A 80 -23.14 21.86 4.51
C ALA A 80 -24.56 22.15 5.05
N CYS A 81 -25.02 21.37 6.03
CA CYS A 81 -26.38 21.48 6.60
C CYS A 81 -26.73 22.81 7.26
N SER A 82 -25.75 23.68 7.56
CA SER A 82 -26.06 25.02 8.07
C SER A 82 -26.85 25.88 7.07
N THR A 83 -26.77 25.55 5.78
CA THR A 83 -27.41 26.31 4.69
C THR A 83 -28.35 25.43 3.88
N ALA A 84 -27.86 24.27 3.41
CA ALA A 84 -28.63 23.27 2.70
C ALA A 84 -27.85 21.95 2.74
N CYS A 85 -28.36 20.95 3.44
CA CYS A 85 -27.76 19.62 3.49
C CYS A 85 -27.65 19.06 2.07
N SER A 86 -26.44 18.89 1.56
CA SER A 86 -26.17 18.57 0.16
C SER A 86 -24.81 17.90 0.00
N TYR A 87 -24.69 17.00 -0.97
CA TYR A 87 -23.41 16.41 -1.36
C TYR A 87 -22.66 17.20 -2.45
N ASP A 88 -23.13 18.37 -2.90
CA ASP A 88 -22.50 19.18 -3.99
C ASP A 88 -21.03 19.59 -3.74
N ASN A 89 -20.50 19.36 -2.54
CA ASN A 89 -19.13 19.70 -2.16
C ASN A 89 -18.25 18.47 -1.89
N VAL A 90 -18.71 17.26 -2.17
CA VAL A 90 -17.95 16.04 -1.86
C VAL A 90 -16.69 15.92 -2.73
N CYS A 91 -16.77 16.23 -4.03
CA CYS A 91 -15.64 16.08 -4.95
C CYS A 91 -14.86 17.38 -5.21
N ILE A 92 -15.04 18.41 -4.38
CA ILE A 92 -14.34 19.69 -4.54
C ILE A 92 -13.02 19.68 -3.78
N SER A 93 -12.02 20.36 -4.32
CA SER A 93 -10.72 20.54 -3.66
C SER A 93 -10.88 21.13 -2.26
N GLY A 94 -10.55 20.33 -1.24
CA GLY A 94 -10.52 20.77 0.16
C GLY A 94 -11.54 20.09 1.07
N SER A 95 -12.54 19.38 0.52
CA SER A 95 -13.43 18.52 1.29
C SER A 95 -12.67 17.36 1.94
N GLU A 96 -13.19 16.79 3.04
CA GLU A 96 -12.55 15.65 3.67
C GLU A 96 -12.59 14.42 2.76
N ALA A 97 -13.67 14.24 2.00
CA ALA A 97 -13.78 13.19 1.00
C ALA A 97 -12.74 13.34 -0.12
N GLU A 98 -12.56 14.54 -0.68
CA GLU A 98 -11.61 14.76 -1.78
C GLU A 98 -10.16 14.59 -1.31
N LYS A 99 -9.83 14.87 -0.04
CA LYS A 99 -8.48 14.58 0.49
C LYS A 99 -8.16 13.08 0.43
N LEU A 100 -9.12 12.23 0.79
CA LEU A 100 -8.99 10.77 0.70
C LEU A 100 -8.93 10.32 -0.76
N PHE A 101 -9.76 10.92 -1.62
CA PHE A 101 -9.75 10.65 -3.06
C PHE A 101 -8.42 11.01 -3.70
N ALA A 102 -7.90 12.22 -3.43
CA ALA A 102 -6.62 12.71 -3.92
C ALA A 102 -5.43 11.86 -3.42
N ALA A 103 -5.47 11.41 -2.16
CA ALA A 103 -4.48 10.48 -1.62
C ALA A 103 -4.51 9.14 -2.37
N ALA A 104 -5.71 8.62 -2.67
CA ALA A 104 -5.88 7.40 -3.45
C ALA A 104 -5.40 7.59 -4.90
N MET A 105 -5.72 8.71 -5.56
CA MET A 105 -5.22 9.04 -6.91
C MET A 105 -3.69 9.09 -6.95
N LYS A 106 -3.07 9.75 -5.96
CA LYS A 106 -1.61 9.83 -5.84
C LYS A 106 -0.99 8.44 -5.66
N SER A 107 -1.60 7.57 -4.84
CA SER A 107 -1.13 6.19 -4.68
C SER A 107 -1.26 5.37 -5.98
N ALA A 108 -2.29 5.65 -6.77
CA ALA A 108 -2.52 5.09 -8.10
C ALA A 108 -1.62 5.73 -9.19
N GLY A 109 -0.85 6.78 -8.87
CA GLY A 109 0.04 7.47 -9.80
C GLY A 109 -0.67 8.39 -10.80
N PHE A 110 -1.86 8.88 -10.45
CA PHE A 110 -2.59 9.87 -11.23
C PHE A 110 -2.48 11.25 -10.56
N SER A 111 -2.26 12.27 -11.37
CA SER A 111 -2.05 13.65 -10.88
C SER A 111 -3.26 14.55 -11.09
N GLN A 112 -4.26 14.10 -11.84
CA GLN A 112 -5.46 14.87 -12.16
C GLN A 112 -6.66 13.93 -12.27
N GLN A 113 -7.84 14.44 -11.92
CA GLN A 113 -9.09 13.75 -12.19
C GLN A 113 -9.31 13.67 -13.71
N SER A 114 -9.70 12.51 -14.20
CA SER A 114 -10.02 12.28 -15.61
C SER A 114 -11.00 11.13 -15.76
N ALA A 115 -11.97 11.32 -16.65
CA ALA A 115 -12.96 10.30 -16.96
C ALA A 115 -12.26 9.01 -17.43
N GLY A 116 -12.63 7.89 -16.82
CA GLY A 116 -12.05 6.58 -17.14
C GLY A 116 -10.66 6.30 -16.58
N VAL A 117 -10.15 7.16 -15.69
CA VAL A 117 -8.91 6.92 -14.93
C VAL A 117 -9.17 7.11 -13.44
N ALA A 118 -9.53 8.31 -13.03
CA ALA A 118 -9.89 8.63 -11.66
C ALA A 118 -10.88 9.79 -11.69
N LEU A 119 -12.12 9.55 -11.29
CA LEU A 119 -13.17 10.56 -11.35
C LEU A 119 -14.00 10.52 -10.06
N CYS A 120 -14.21 11.68 -9.46
CA CYS A 120 -15.20 11.91 -8.42
C CYS A 120 -16.29 12.80 -9.03
N GLN A 121 -17.55 12.48 -8.79
CA GLN A 121 -18.72 13.25 -9.21
C GLN A 121 -19.71 13.33 -8.06
N ASP A 122 -20.28 14.50 -7.87
CA ASP A 122 -21.28 14.76 -6.85
C ASP A 122 -22.49 15.52 -7.43
N SER A 123 -23.53 15.58 -6.60
CA SER A 123 -24.79 16.27 -6.82
C SER A 123 -25.45 16.49 -5.47
N GLN A 124 -26.56 17.24 -5.43
CA GLN A 124 -27.26 17.52 -4.18
C GLN A 124 -27.60 16.30 -3.33
N SER A 125 -27.97 15.19 -3.97
CA SER A 125 -28.48 13.99 -3.29
C SER A 125 -27.58 12.77 -3.38
N THR A 126 -26.60 12.76 -4.27
CA THR A 126 -25.80 11.56 -4.55
C THR A 126 -24.38 11.91 -4.98
N TRP A 127 -23.43 11.03 -4.69
CA TRP A 127 -22.07 11.15 -5.15
C TRP A 127 -21.46 9.77 -5.45
N ALA A 128 -20.49 9.73 -6.36
CA ALA A 128 -19.68 8.56 -6.63
C ALA A 128 -18.25 8.96 -6.96
N ALA A 129 -17.30 8.10 -6.57
CA ALA A 129 -15.93 8.22 -7.01
C ALA A 129 -15.36 6.87 -7.44
N ALA A 130 -14.56 6.88 -8.50
CA ALA A 130 -13.92 5.70 -9.03
C ALA A 130 -12.46 5.96 -9.37
N ILE A 131 -11.60 4.99 -9.09
CA ILE A 131 -10.18 5.03 -9.44
C ILE A 131 -9.79 3.73 -10.13
N GLN A 132 -9.02 3.84 -11.20
CA GLN A 132 -8.42 2.74 -11.93
C GLN A 132 -7.39 2.00 -11.06
N LEU A 133 -7.50 0.69 -11.00
CA LEU A 133 -6.56 -0.16 -10.26
C LEU A 133 -5.27 -0.35 -11.06
N LYS A 134 -4.13 -0.37 -10.36
CA LYS A 134 -2.81 -0.68 -10.95
C LYS A 134 -2.79 -2.08 -11.54
N GLY A 135 -2.07 -2.24 -12.66
CA GLY A 135 -1.87 -3.51 -13.36
C GLY A 135 -3.04 -3.96 -14.24
N THR A 136 -4.19 -3.27 -14.19
CA THR A 136 -5.39 -3.62 -14.95
C THR A 136 -5.96 -2.38 -15.62
N GLY A 137 -5.53 -2.11 -16.85
CA GLY A 137 -5.91 -0.93 -17.66
C GLY A 137 -7.41 -0.66 -17.83
N SER A 138 -8.30 -1.50 -17.29
CA SER A 138 -9.75 -1.40 -17.45
C SER A 138 -10.55 -1.57 -16.15
N LYS A 139 -9.94 -2.03 -15.05
CA LYS A 139 -10.68 -2.25 -13.80
C LYS A 139 -10.60 -1.02 -12.92
N HIS A 140 -11.76 -0.59 -12.45
CA HIS A 140 -11.89 0.53 -11.53
C HIS A 140 -12.49 0.02 -10.23
N PHE A 141 -12.10 0.61 -9.12
CA PHE A 141 -12.84 0.47 -7.87
C PHE A 141 -13.70 1.71 -7.67
N CYS A 142 -15.00 1.51 -7.54
CA CYS A 142 -15.96 2.59 -7.38
C CYS A 142 -16.65 2.50 -6.02
N VAL A 143 -16.84 3.67 -5.42
CA VAL A 143 -17.64 3.88 -4.21
C VAL A 143 -18.69 4.97 -4.43
N ASP A 144 -19.88 4.77 -3.89
CA ASP A 144 -20.97 5.76 -3.97
C ASP A 144 -21.70 5.93 -2.63
N SER A 145 -22.58 6.94 -2.58
CA SER A 145 -23.46 7.25 -1.46
C SER A 145 -24.52 6.17 -1.19
N ALA A 146 -24.85 5.36 -2.20
CA ALA A 146 -25.76 4.21 -2.06
C ALA A 146 -25.11 2.98 -1.38
N GLY A 147 -23.82 3.07 -1.01
CA GLY A 147 -23.10 2.03 -0.28
C GLY A 147 -22.37 1.02 -1.16
N ALA A 148 -22.33 1.18 -2.48
CA ALA A 148 -21.60 0.27 -3.36
C ALA A 148 -20.09 0.44 -3.17
N ALA A 149 -19.34 -0.62 -2.83
CA ALA A 149 -17.87 -0.66 -2.84
C ALA A 149 -17.43 -1.85 -3.68
N LYS A 150 -17.26 -1.64 -4.98
CA LYS A 150 -17.09 -2.75 -5.94
C LYS A 150 -16.17 -2.41 -7.08
N GLU A 151 -15.57 -3.45 -7.65
CA GLU A 151 -14.90 -3.32 -8.93
C GLU A 151 -15.96 -3.15 -10.04
N THR A 152 -15.75 -2.16 -10.90
CA THR A 152 -16.65 -1.82 -12.00
C THR A 152 -15.86 -1.34 -13.22
N SER A 153 -16.58 -1.03 -14.29
CA SER A 153 -16.04 -0.33 -15.45
C SER A 153 -15.71 1.13 -15.11
N THR A 154 -15.30 1.91 -16.09
CA THR A 154 -15.12 3.35 -15.93
C THR A 154 -16.36 4.02 -15.35
N LEU A 155 -16.17 5.02 -14.47
CA LEU A 155 -17.22 5.95 -14.08
C LEU A 155 -17.32 7.03 -15.17
N PRO A 156 -18.46 7.16 -15.87
CA PRO A 156 -18.63 8.21 -16.87
C PRO A 156 -18.83 9.58 -16.20
N THR A 157 -18.50 10.65 -16.92
CA THR A 157 -18.74 12.02 -16.47
C THR A 157 -20.22 12.26 -16.18
N GLY A 158 -20.53 12.94 -15.07
CA GLY A 158 -21.89 13.22 -14.62
C GLY A 158 -22.59 12.06 -13.90
N ALA A 159 -21.98 10.87 -13.77
CA ALA A 159 -22.56 9.78 -13.01
C ALA A 159 -22.17 9.86 -11.52
N THR A 160 -23.19 9.98 -10.67
CA THR A 160 -23.08 10.06 -9.20
C THR A 160 -23.43 8.75 -8.50
N VAL A 161 -23.47 7.63 -9.23
CA VAL A 161 -23.71 6.29 -8.70
C VAL A 161 -22.77 5.31 -9.40
N CYS A 162 -22.21 4.36 -8.64
CA CYS A 162 -21.37 3.33 -9.21
C CYS A 162 -22.21 2.42 -10.09
N LYS A 163 -21.83 2.30 -11.36
CA LYS A 163 -22.41 1.30 -12.25
C LYS A 163 -22.39 -0.05 -11.54
N HIS A 164 -23.58 -0.58 -11.32
CA HIS A 164 -23.73 -1.99 -11.00
C HIS A 164 -23.10 -2.77 -12.15
N LYS A 165 -22.59 -3.96 -11.86
CA LYS A 165 -22.26 -4.93 -12.89
C LYS A 165 -23.60 -5.33 -13.52
N THR A 166 -24.20 -4.45 -14.30
CA THR A 166 -25.38 -4.73 -15.10
C THR A 166 -24.95 -5.83 -16.02
N LEU A 167 -25.57 -6.98 -15.80
CA LEU A 167 -25.59 -8.09 -16.72
C LEU A 167 -25.93 -7.52 -18.09
N SER A 168 -24.91 -7.26 -18.92
CA SER A 168 -25.07 -7.01 -20.34
C SER A 168 -25.68 -8.24 -21.07
N ASN A 169 -26.14 -9.24 -20.32
CA ASN A 169 -26.83 -10.44 -20.76
C ASN A 169 -28.15 -10.76 -20.01
N LEU A 170 -28.69 -9.87 -19.17
CA LEU A 170 -30.01 -10.09 -18.53
C LEU A 170 -30.89 -8.85 -18.58
N ARG A 171 -31.16 -8.35 -19.80
CA ARG A 171 -32.36 -7.53 -20.07
C ARG A 171 -33.62 -8.42 -20.04
N GLY A 172 -33.94 -9.02 -18.90
CA GLY A 172 -35.10 -9.92 -18.80
C GLY A 172 -35.59 -10.30 -17.41
N PHE A 173 -35.10 -9.68 -16.33
CA PHE A 173 -35.45 -10.14 -14.98
C PHE A 173 -35.80 -9.04 -13.96
N CYS A 174 -36.02 -7.79 -14.39
CA CYS A 174 -36.39 -6.71 -13.47
C CYS A 174 -37.74 -6.03 -13.78
N ASP A 175 -38.63 -6.72 -14.50
CA ASP A 175 -40.05 -6.34 -14.67
C ASP A 175 -41.02 -7.35 -14.00
N ILE A 176 -40.53 -8.14 -13.03
CA ILE A 176 -41.39 -9.04 -12.22
C ILE A 176 -41.07 -8.81 -10.75
N ILE A 177 -41.64 -7.75 -10.20
CA ILE A 177 -42.38 -7.67 -8.93
C ILE A 177 -43.21 -6.39 -9.02
#